data_AF-A0A381UEE6-F1
#
_entry.id   AF-A0A381UEE6-F1
#
_cell.length_a   1.000
_cell.length_b   1.000
_cell.length_c   1.000
_cell.angle_alpha   90.00
_cell.angle_beta   90.00
_cell.angle_gamma   90.00
#
_symmetry.space_group_name_H-M   'P 1'
#
loop_
_entity.id
_entity.type
_entity.pdbx_description
1 polymer ?
#
loop_
_entity_poly.entity_id
_entity_poly.type
_entity_poly.pdbx_seq_one_letter_code
_entity_poly.pdbx_strand_id
1 'polypeptide(L)'
;MLTCWIALDDTSQDNGTLEFVRGSHRWHGQQTPEGTFHDPPDYRQVMRTAAQREDLTPEVIYVEVPRGGGSFHHGWTWHGSGVNRSHNWRRALVLHGMRSDAQFVPEHLNHGNGPVYSRYKHLDDCELDENYFPILWREDGHRTPGIKSITTSTMD
;
A
#
# COMPACT_ATOMS: atom_id res chain seq x y z
N MET A 1 5.91 -1.87 -6.57
CA MET A 1 5.58 -1.20 -5.30
C MET A 1 5.33 -2.27 -4.25
N LEU A 2 5.75 -2.01 -3.01
CA LEU A 2 5.56 -2.86 -1.84
C LEU A 2 4.92 -2.00 -0.74
N THR A 3 4.01 -2.56 0.03
CA THR A 3 3.44 -1.89 1.19
C THR A 3 3.85 -2.64 2.44
N CYS A 4 4.36 -1.92 3.44
CA CYS A 4 4.52 -2.40 4.81
C CYS A 4 3.37 -1.83 5.65
N TRP A 5 2.54 -2.72 6.18
CA TRP A 5 1.44 -2.37 7.05
C TRP A 5 1.76 -2.83 8.47
N ILE A 6 1.62 -1.94 9.46
CA ILE A 6 1.95 -2.21 10.86
C ILE A 6 0.72 -1.92 11.71
N ALA A 7 0.29 -2.92 12.47
CA ALA A 7 -0.81 -2.81 13.41
C ALA A 7 -0.41 -1.97 14.63
N LEU A 8 -1.20 -0.94 14.97
CA LEU A 8 -1.01 -0.16 16.21
C LEU A 8 -1.89 -0.68 17.37
N ASP A 9 -2.84 -1.55 17.05
CA ASP A 9 -3.76 -2.21 17.96
C ASP A 9 -3.78 -3.72 17.61
N ASP A 10 -4.19 -4.59 18.53
CA ASP A 10 -4.35 -6.01 18.22
C ASP A 10 -5.42 -6.19 17.13
N THR A 11 -5.20 -7.10 16.18
CA THR A 11 -6.06 -7.22 15.00
C THR A 11 -6.78 -8.54 14.96
N SER A 12 -8.04 -8.48 14.53
CA SER A 12 -8.92 -9.63 14.35
C SER A 12 -9.84 -9.41 13.15
N GLN A 13 -10.43 -10.48 12.65
CA GLN A 13 -11.49 -10.40 11.66
C GLN A 13 -12.65 -9.51 12.14
N ASP A 14 -13.02 -9.59 13.42
CA ASP A 14 -14.13 -8.83 14.00
C ASP A 14 -13.86 -7.31 14.05
N ASN A 15 -12.62 -6.90 14.31
CA ASN A 15 -12.23 -5.49 14.28
C ASN A 15 -11.87 -4.97 12.88
N GLY A 16 -12.21 -5.75 11.85
CA GLY A 16 -12.06 -5.37 10.45
C GLY A 16 -10.59 -5.26 10.05
N THR A 17 -9.76 -6.23 10.42
CA THR A 17 -8.35 -6.27 10.02
C THR A 17 -8.16 -6.23 8.50
N LEU A 18 -6.91 -6.00 8.07
CA LEU A 18 -6.49 -6.10 6.69
C LEU A 18 -6.76 -7.51 6.14
N GLU A 19 -7.29 -7.55 4.93
CA GLU A 19 -7.57 -8.77 4.18
C GLU A 19 -6.72 -8.78 2.92
N PHE A 20 -6.29 -9.97 2.51
CA PHE A 20 -5.67 -10.22 1.22
C PHE A 20 -6.44 -11.27 0.45
N VAL A 21 -6.37 -11.24 -0.88
CA VAL A 21 -6.68 -12.43 -1.67
C VAL A 21 -5.38 -13.12 -2.10
N ARG A 22 -5.21 -14.39 -1.73
CA ARG A 22 -4.01 -15.16 -2.07
C ARG A 22 -3.82 -15.19 -3.59
N GLY A 23 -2.61 -14.90 -4.05
CA GLY A 23 -2.25 -14.95 -5.48
C GLY A 23 -2.78 -13.78 -6.33
N SER A 24 -3.59 -12.88 -5.76
CA SER A 24 -4.25 -11.81 -6.53
C SER A 24 -3.30 -10.84 -7.23
N HIS A 25 -2.06 -10.69 -6.77
CA HIS A 25 -1.02 -9.91 -7.48
C HIS A 25 -0.68 -10.40 -8.90
N ARG A 26 -1.23 -11.55 -9.32
CA ARG A 26 -1.04 -12.15 -10.65
C ARG A 26 -2.29 -12.07 -11.53
N TRP A 27 -3.39 -11.52 -11.04
CA TRP A 27 -4.61 -11.39 -11.83
C TRP A 27 -4.43 -10.34 -12.93
N HIS A 28 -5.08 -10.56 -14.06
CA HIS A 28 -5.04 -9.69 -15.23
C HIS A 28 -5.96 -8.48 -15.05
N GLY A 29 -5.67 -7.39 -15.76
CA GLY A 29 -6.53 -6.20 -15.78
C GLY A 29 -6.48 -5.31 -14.52
N GLN A 30 -5.57 -5.57 -13.58
CA GLN A 30 -5.44 -4.78 -12.34
C GLN A 30 -4.89 -3.36 -12.52
N GLN A 31 -4.61 -2.92 -13.74
CA GLN A 31 -3.98 -1.62 -14.00
C GLN A 31 -4.95 -0.43 -13.92
N THR A 32 -6.24 -0.69 -13.81
CA THR A 32 -7.26 0.35 -13.66
C THR A 32 -7.97 0.15 -12.32
N PRO A 33 -7.81 1.09 -11.35
CA PRO A 33 -8.57 1.06 -10.11
C PRO A 33 -10.08 1.11 -10.42
N GLU A 34 -10.82 0.11 -9.95
CA GLU A 34 -12.28 0.04 -10.09
C GLU A 34 -12.95 0.28 -8.73
N GLY A 35 -14.10 0.97 -8.74
CA GLY A 35 -14.95 1.18 -7.56
C GLY A 35 -14.50 2.30 -6.62
N THR A 36 -15.22 2.43 -5.51
CA THR A 36 -14.95 3.42 -4.46
C THR A 36 -14.07 2.80 -3.38
N PHE A 37 -12.94 3.45 -3.08
CA PHE A 37 -11.99 2.96 -2.08
C PHE A 37 -12.47 3.16 -0.63
N HIS A 38 -13.12 4.29 -0.35
CA HIS A 38 -13.57 4.64 1.00
C HIS A 38 -15.05 4.28 1.21
N ASP A 39 -15.29 3.35 2.14
CA ASP A 39 -16.62 2.94 2.61
C ASP A 39 -17.65 2.59 1.50
N PRO A 40 -17.29 1.76 0.51
CA PRO A 40 -18.28 1.27 -0.45
C PRO A 40 -19.32 0.36 0.24
N PRO A 41 -20.58 0.36 -0.20
CA PRO A 41 -21.62 -0.52 0.35
C PRO A 41 -21.25 -2.00 0.36
N ASP A 42 -20.47 -2.44 -0.64
CA ASP A 42 -19.85 -3.76 -0.70
C ASP A 42 -18.39 -3.64 -1.15
N TYR A 43 -17.48 -3.57 -0.19
CA TYR A 43 -16.04 -3.43 -0.44
C TYR A 43 -15.40 -4.63 -1.14
N ARG A 44 -16.10 -5.77 -1.24
CA ARG A 44 -15.62 -6.97 -1.94
C ARG A 44 -16.22 -7.13 -3.33
N GLN A 45 -17.15 -6.28 -3.77
CA GLN A 45 -17.78 -6.43 -5.08
C GLN A 45 -16.76 -6.41 -6.22
N VAL A 46 -15.85 -5.44 -6.24
CA VAL A 46 -14.80 -5.32 -7.26
C VAL A 46 -13.87 -6.55 -7.23
N MET A 47 -13.52 -7.03 -6.05
CA MET A 47 -12.71 -8.24 -5.86
C MET A 47 -13.36 -9.46 -6.49
N ARG A 48 -14.66 -9.67 -6.23
CA ARG A 48 -15.41 -10.81 -6.77
C ARG A 48 -15.51 -10.73 -8.29
N THR A 49 -15.76 -9.55 -8.84
CA THR A 49 -15.76 -9.34 -10.30
C THR A 49 -14.38 -9.67 -10.90
N ALA A 50 -13.29 -9.23 -10.27
CA ALA A 50 -11.93 -9.53 -10.74
C ALA A 50 -11.63 -11.04 -10.66
N ALA A 51 -12.01 -11.72 -9.58
CA ALA A 51 -11.86 -13.16 -9.43
C ALA A 51 -12.65 -13.95 -10.49
N GLN A 52 -13.86 -13.50 -10.85
CA GLN A 52 -14.66 -14.10 -11.92
C GLN A 52 -13.98 -13.99 -13.29
N ARG A 53 -13.31 -12.87 -13.59
CA ARG A 53 -12.54 -12.69 -14.84
C ARG A 53 -11.36 -13.66 -14.94
N GLU A 54 -10.86 -14.12 -13.80
CA GLU A 54 -9.78 -15.12 -13.69
C GLU A 54 -10.29 -16.56 -13.57
N ASP A 55 -11.61 -16.80 -13.67
CA ASP A 55 -12.25 -18.11 -13.50
C ASP A 55 -11.84 -18.83 -12.19
N LEU A 56 -11.77 -18.08 -11.09
CA LEU A 56 -11.38 -18.60 -9.78
C LEU A 56 -12.31 -18.17 -8.65
N THR A 57 -12.30 -18.96 -7.58
CA THR A 57 -12.88 -18.57 -6.29
C THR A 57 -11.79 -17.90 -5.45
N PRO A 58 -11.97 -16.66 -4.99
CA PRO A 58 -10.94 -15.93 -4.26
C PRO A 58 -10.77 -16.47 -2.84
N GLU A 59 -9.54 -16.81 -2.47
CA GLU A 59 -9.17 -17.20 -1.10
C GLU A 59 -8.80 -15.94 -0.29
N VAL A 60 -9.72 -15.49 0.56
CA VAL A 60 -9.50 -14.32 1.43
C VAL A 60 -8.76 -14.74 2.71
N ILE A 61 -7.65 -14.06 3.00
CA ILE A 61 -6.81 -14.26 4.17
C ILE A 61 -6.85 -13.02 5.06
N TYR A 62 -7.08 -13.22 6.35
CA TYR A 62 -7.07 -12.18 7.37
C TYR A 62 -5.69 -12.02 7.99
N VAL A 63 -5.25 -10.77 8.17
CA VAL A 63 -4.00 -10.45 8.85
C VAL A 63 -4.28 -10.26 10.35
N GLU A 64 -4.31 -11.35 11.11
CA GLU A 64 -4.52 -11.31 12.56
C GLU A 64 -3.17 -11.37 13.28
N VAL A 65 -2.72 -10.21 13.74
CA VAL A 65 -1.45 -10.00 14.43
C VAL A 65 -1.66 -9.15 15.70
N PRO A 66 -0.82 -9.32 16.73
CA PRO A 66 -0.82 -8.41 17.87
C PRO A 66 -0.35 -7.00 17.48
N ARG A 67 -0.57 -6.02 18.35
CA ARG A 67 0.00 -4.67 18.20
C ARG A 67 1.52 -4.75 17.95
N GLY A 68 2.02 -3.97 17.01
CA GLY A 68 3.42 -4.02 16.55
C GLY A 68 3.71 -5.11 15.51
N GLY A 69 2.80 -6.08 15.32
CA GLY A 69 2.85 -7.00 14.18
C GLY A 69 2.50 -6.30 12.87
N GLY A 70 2.84 -6.93 11.75
CA GLY A 70 2.63 -6.31 10.44
C GLY A 70 2.67 -7.30 9.29
N SER A 71 2.49 -6.76 8.08
CA SER A 71 2.53 -7.52 6.84
C SER A 71 3.25 -6.73 5.75
N PHE A 72 3.80 -7.47 4.78
CA PHE A 72 4.30 -6.92 3.53
C PHE A 72 3.44 -7.46 2.39
N HIS A 73 3.00 -6.59 1.49
CA HIS A 73 2.23 -7.00 0.32
C HIS A 73 2.63 -6.24 -0.94
N HIS A 74 2.54 -6.94 -2.07
CA HIS A 74 2.80 -6.38 -3.40
C HIS A 74 1.72 -5.35 -3.76
N GLY A 75 2.07 -4.29 -4.50
CA GLY A 75 1.14 -3.23 -4.89
C GLY A 75 -0.03 -3.68 -5.78
N TRP A 76 0.02 -4.90 -6.32
CA TRP A 76 -1.06 -5.53 -7.08
C TRP A 76 -1.83 -6.59 -6.29
N THR A 77 -1.40 -6.91 -5.07
CA THR A 77 -2.21 -7.78 -4.20
C THR A 77 -3.50 -7.05 -3.87
N TRP A 78 -4.65 -7.66 -4.21
CA TRP A 78 -5.93 -7.17 -3.72
C TRP A 78 -5.90 -7.18 -2.21
N HIS A 79 -6.23 -6.05 -1.62
CA HIS A 79 -6.34 -5.89 -0.19
C HIS A 79 -7.51 -4.98 0.17
N GLY A 80 -8.10 -5.22 1.33
CA GLY A 80 -9.23 -4.46 1.84
C GLY A 80 -9.29 -4.55 3.36
N SER A 81 -10.24 -3.84 3.96
CA SER A 81 -10.52 -3.99 5.39
C SER A 81 -12.02 -4.01 5.59
N GLY A 82 -12.48 -5.00 6.35
CA GLY A 82 -13.87 -5.10 6.72
C GLY A 82 -14.30 -3.98 7.69
N VAL A 83 -15.62 -3.92 7.93
CA VAL A 83 -16.20 -3.07 8.97
C VAL A 83 -15.67 -3.53 10.33
N ASN A 84 -15.20 -2.58 11.14
CA ASN A 84 -14.88 -2.84 12.54
C ASN A 84 -16.19 -2.95 13.33
N ARG A 85 -16.51 -4.16 13.80
CA ARG A 85 -17.71 -4.47 14.59
C ARG A 85 -17.45 -4.50 16.09
N SER A 86 -16.18 -4.45 16.47
CA SER A 86 -15.74 -4.44 17.86
C SER A 86 -15.96 -3.08 18.51
N HIS A 87 -15.73 -3.02 19.83
CA HIS A 87 -15.73 -1.77 20.59
C HIS A 87 -14.36 -1.09 20.66
N ASN A 88 -13.35 -1.67 20.00
CA ASN A 88 -11.96 -1.19 20.05
C ASN A 88 -11.58 -0.47 18.76
N TRP A 89 -10.66 0.48 18.87
CA TRP A 89 -10.03 1.11 17.70
C TRP A 89 -9.14 0.10 16.98
N ARG A 90 -9.04 0.25 15.65
CA ARG A 90 -8.11 -0.51 14.80
C ARG A 90 -7.35 0.45 13.91
N ARG A 91 -6.17 0.86 14.38
CA ARG A 91 -5.29 1.81 13.68
C ARG A 91 -4.09 1.07 13.09
N ALA A 92 -3.55 1.63 12.01
CA ALA A 92 -2.37 1.09 11.36
C ALA A 92 -1.47 2.21 10.85
N LEU A 93 -0.17 1.93 10.82
CA LEU A 93 0.81 2.70 10.07
C LEU A 93 1.08 1.99 8.74
N VAL A 94 1.05 2.73 7.63
CA VAL A 94 1.26 2.18 6.29
C VAL A 94 2.39 2.92 5.61
N LEU A 95 3.41 2.17 5.18
CA LEU A 95 4.56 2.66 4.45
C LEU A 95 4.54 2.06 3.04
N HIS A 96 4.68 2.90 2.03
CA HIS A 96 4.78 2.46 0.64
C HIS A 96 6.23 2.58 0.17
N GLY A 97 6.78 1.48 -0.33
CA GLY A 97 8.08 1.40 -0.97
C GLY A 97 7.95 1.19 -2.48
N MET A 98 8.83 1.82 -3.23
CA MET A 98 8.94 1.64 -4.69
C MET A 98 10.42 1.46 -5.06
N ARG A 99 10.67 1.14 -6.33
CA ARG A 99 12.04 1.06 -6.81
C ARG A 99 12.67 2.45 -6.74
N SER A 100 13.97 2.51 -6.46
CA SER A 100 14.72 3.77 -6.38
C SER A 100 14.83 4.50 -7.72
N ASP A 101 14.59 3.80 -8.83
CA ASP A 101 14.59 4.33 -10.19
C ASP A 101 13.16 4.49 -10.76
N ALA A 102 12.15 4.50 -9.89
CA ALA A 102 10.79 4.86 -10.30
C ALA A 102 10.75 6.32 -10.79
N GLN A 103 9.90 6.58 -11.77
CA GLN A 103 9.74 7.89 -12.38
C GLN A 103 8.27 8.31 -12.35
N PHE A 104 8.04 9.62 -12.41
CA PHE A 104 6.72 10.16 -12.72
C PHE A 104 6.26 9.69 -14.11
N VAL A 105 4.95 9.46 -14.22
CA VAL A 105 4.28 9.20 -15.49
C VAL A 105 3.40 10.41 -15.77
N PRO A 106 3.84 11.38 -16.60
CA PRO A 106 3.15 12.66 -16.82
C PRO A 106 1.67 12.50 -17.18
N GLU A 107 1.35 11.47 -17.95
CA GLU A 107 0.00 11.15 -18.42
C GLU A 107 -0.96 10.84 -17.26
N HIS A 108 -0.44 10.40 -16.11
CA HIS A 108 -1.23 10.01 -14.95
C HIS A 108 -1.34 11.11 -13.89
N LEU A 109 -0.67 12.26 -14.07
CA LEU A 109 -0.63 13.32 -13.07
C LEU A 109 -1.97 14.04 -12.86
N ASN A 110 -2.95 13.86 -13.74
CA ASN A 110 -4.28 14.47 -13.62
C ASN A 110 -5.35 13.48 -13.11
N HIS A 111 -4.97 12.25 -12.75
CA HIS A 111 -5.89 11.19 -12.35
C HIS A 111 -5.58 10.64 -10.96
N GLY A 112 -6.61 10.21 -10.23
CA GLY A 112 -6.45 9.59 -8.91
C GLY A 112 -5.62 10.46 -7.95
N ASN A 113 -4.53 9.90 -7.43
CA ASN A 113 -3.59 10.64 -6.56
C ASN A 113 -2.56 11.49 -7.33
N GLY A 114 -2.53 11.42 -8.66
CA GLY A 114 -1.61 12.18 -9.52
C GLY A 114 -1.56 13.68 -9.19
N PRO A 115 -2.69 14.38 -9.02
CA PRO A 115 -2.69 15.81 -8.72
C PRO A 115 -2.02 16.17 -7.39
N VAL A 116 -1.99 15.25 -6.42
CA VAL A 116 -1.28 15.45 -5.15
C VAL A 116 0.23 15.36 -5.35
N TYR A 117 0.69 14.43 -6.17
CA TYR A 117 2.12 14.18 -6.38
C TYR A 117 2.74 15.03 -7.49
N SER A 118 1.94 15.60 -8.39
CA SER A 118 2.40 16.46 -9.50
C SER A 118 3.22 17.66 -9.02
N ARG A 119 2.97 18.16 -7.81
CA ARG A 119 3.74 19.25 -7.17
C ARG A 119 5.20 18.91 -6.87
N TYR A 120 5.57 17.63 -6.87
CA TYR A 120 6.93 17.16 -6.65
C TYR A 120 7.63 16.78 -7.97
N LYS A 121 6.92 16.80 -9.11
CA LYS A 121 7.51 16.56 -10.42
C LYS A 121 8.33 17.76 -10.83
N HIS A 122 9.61 17.54 -11.13
CA HIS A 122 10.48 18.57 -11.71
C HIS A 122 9.96 19.00 -13.09
N LEU A 123 10.28 20.21 -13.53
CA LEU A 123 9.81 20.69 -14.84
C LEU A 123 10.46 19.92 -16.00
N ASP A 124 11.76 19.63 -15.87
CA ASP A 124 12.62 19.21 -16.98
C ASP A 124 12.81 17.68 -17.09
N ASP A 125 12.39 16.92 -16.07
CA ASP A 125 12.51 15.46 -16.05
C ASP A 125 11.31 14.79 -15.34
N CYS A 126 11.42 13.48 -15.12
CA CYS A 126 10.44 12.66 -14.42
C CYS A 126 11.05 11.94 -13.20
N GLU A 127 12.20 12.38 -12.71
CA GLU A 127 12.85 11.77 -11.55
C GLU A 127 12.07 12.05 -10.26
N LEU A 128 12.17 11.11 -9.31
CA LEU A 128 11.63 11.28 -7.96
C LEU A 128 12.73 11.85 -7.08
N ASP A 129 12.59 13.11 -6.71
CA ASP A 129 13.55 13.81 -5.85
C ASP A 129 13.67 13.13 -4.46
N GLU A 130 14.88 12.74 -4.09
CA GLU A 130 15.16 12.05 -2.82
C GLU A 130 14.77 12.89 -1.59
N ASN A 131 14.65 14.21 -1.71
CA ASN A 131 14.20 15.07 -0.62
C ASN A 131 12.73 14.80 -0.23
N TYR A 132 11.92 14.33 -1.18
CA TYR A 132 10.50 13.97 -0.95
C TYR A 132 10.28 12.45 -0.97
N PHE A 133 11.11 11.72 -1.71
CA PHE A 133 11.04 10.27 -1.87
C PHE A 133 12.39 9.62 -1.51
N PRO A 134 12.76 9.63 -0.22
CA PRO A 134 14.08 9.23 0.22
C PRO A 134 14.36 7.75 -0.06
N ILE A 135 15.57 7.47 -0.56
CA ILE A 135 16.06 6.12 -0.86
C ILE A 135 16.49 5.44 0.43
N LEU A 136 15.69 4.47 0.87
CA LEU A 136 15.96 3.69 2.08
C LEU A 136 17.20 2.81 1.94
N TRP A 137 17.39 2.15 0.79
CA TRP A 137 18.58 1.38 0.42
C TRP A 137 18.64 1.12 -1.08
N ARG A 138 19.85 0.85 -1.60
CA ARG A 138 20.14 0.32 -2.93
C ARG A 138 21.23 -0.75 -2.83
N GLU A 139 21.35 -1.57 -3.87
CA GLU A 139 22.33 -2.68 -3.92
C GLU A 139 23.78 -2.18 -3.91
N ASP A 140 24.05 -0.99 -4.46
CA ASP A 140 25.35 -0.33 -4.42
C ASP A 140 25.69 0.31 -3.06
N GLY A 141 24.82 0.13 -2.05
CA GLY A 141 24.98 0.69 -0.72
C GLY A 141 24.49 2.14 -0.59
N HIS A 142 23.96 2.75 -1.66
CA HIS A 142 23.42 4.11 -1.58
C HIS A 142 22.19 4.18 -0.68
N ARG A 143 22.13 5.26 0.10
CA ARG A 143 20.99 5.68 0.93
C ARG A 143 20.98 7.20 0.91
N THR A 144 19.81 7.82 0.87
CA THR A 144 19.74 9.30 0.86
C THR A 144 20.51 9.87 2.04
N PRO A 145 21.50 10.75 1.80
CA PRO A 145 22.23 11.43 2.86
C PRO A 145 21.25 12.17 3.78
N GLY A 146 21.27 11.84 5.08
CA GLY A 146 20.36 12.43 6.08
C GLY A 146 19.24 11.50 6.58
N ILE A 147 18.89 10.41 5.88
CA ILE A 147 17.93 9.42 6.45
C ILE A 147 18.42 8.91 7.80
N LYS A 148 19.73 8.70 7.95
CA LYS A 148 20.30 8.20 9.19
C LYS A 148 19.98 9.10 10.38
N SER A 149 20.00 10.43 10.24
CA SER A 149 19.72 11.32 11.38
C SER A 149 18.27 11.25 11.85
N ILE A 150 17.33 10.82 11.00
CA ILE A 150 15.90 10.67 11.34
C ILE A 150 15.51 9.23 11.72
N THR A 151 16.28 8.22 11.31
CA THR A 151 15.98 6.80 11.62
C THR A 151 16.75 6.25 12.82
N THR A 152 17.83 6.91 13.25
CA THR A 152 18.54 6.52 14.47
C THR A 152 18.00 7.36 15.62
N SER A 153 16.99 6.84 16.32
CA SER A 153 16.74 7.32 17.68
C SER A 153 17.94 6.91 18.53
N THR A 154 18.66 7.88 19.10
CA THR A 154 19.42 7.63 20.33
C THR A 154 18.39 7.24 21.37
N MET A 155 18.17 5.93 21.54
CA MET A 155 17.57 5.40 22.77
C MET A 155 18.68 5.46 23.82
N ASP A 156 18.86 6.65 24.40
CA ASP A 156 19.53 6.81 25.69
C ASP A 156 18.50 6.63 26.81
#